data_AF-A0A9E0BSB6-F1
#
_entry.id   AF-A0A9E0BSB6-F1
#
_cell.length_a   1.000
_cell.length_b   1.000
_cell.length_c   1.000
_cell.angle_alpha   90.00
_cell.angle_beta   90.00
_cell.angle_gamma   90.00
#
_symmetry.space_group_name_H-M   'P 1'
#
loop_
_entity.id
_entity.type
_entity.pdbx_description
1 polymer ?
#
loop_
_entity_poly.entity_id
_entity_poly.type
_entity_poly.pdbx_seq_one_letter_code
_entity_poly.pdbx_strand_id
1 'polypeptide(L)'
;MAIFTLPPEMIVFYKNNMEFLTEHAVDPDKRRYATKHEAVRHYMDLDKYGTPPYDNLPRTWTEALMKFTQLFIVNNKNDTIVLLGGAASLYDVANKTINSKNVPNFVIDQREYHRFYTDNILPQYYEDAMIVSCDSIRALMNRQGVILNCTSAFVIDTFSQHGILPYNLQMYQRKLTDAFRNKDAKRILQFSADIGHYIGDGHVPLHTTSNYNGQLTNQNGIHGFWESRIPELFADDTYDFFVGKAEYFDNPNDYYWNIVLTSHTYVDSVLLIEKSLSETFPPDKQFCFDERLEQTVRTQCREYAAAYQKRLAGQVEQRMREAIRAVGSAWYTAWVDAGQPDLSNLSILPLTDAEKKEREDEEASFRKGVIKGRAHEN
;
A
#
# COMPACT_ATOMS: atom_id res chain seq x y z
N MET A 1 -13.67 -4.06 -15.83
CA MET A 1 -14.55 -5.13 -15.29
C MET A 1 -15.37 -4.73 -14.06
N ALA A 2 -14.78 -4.15 -13.01
CA ALA A 2 -15.50 -3.84 -11.76
C ALA A 2 -16.78 -3.00 -11.91
N ILE A 3 -16.85 -2.11 -12.91
CA ILE A 3 -18.04 -1.31 -13.25
C ILE A 3 -19.30 -2.17 -13.41
N PHE A 4 -19.17 -3.37 -13.98
CA PHE A 4 -20.31 -4.25 -14.25
C PHE A 4 -20.86 -4.96 -13.01
N THR A 5 -20.20 -4.81 -11.86
CA THR A 5 -20.67 -5.33 -10.57
C THR A 5 -21.61 -4.35 -9.85
N LEU A 6 -21.64 -3.09 -10.29
CA LEU A 6 -22.32 -1.98 -9.61
C LEU A 6 -23.84 -2.02 -9.79
N PRO A 7 -24.61 -1.46 -8.84
CA PRO A 7 -26.06 -1.34 -8.96
C PRO A 7 -26.45 -0.29 -10.03
N PRO A 8 -27.71 -0.32 -10.54
CA PRO A 8 -28.20 0.57 -11.60
C PRO A 8 -27.96 2.07 -11.35
N GLU A 9 -28.05 2.50 -10.10
CA GLU A 9 -27.88 3.89 -9.64
C GLU A 9 -26.44 4.39 -9.81
N MET A 10 -25.46 3.48 -9.79
CA MET A 10 -24.04 3.81 -9.96
C MET A 10 -23.51 3.49 -11.35
N ILE A 11 -23.98 2.39 -11.95
CA ILE A 11 -23.38 1.85 -13.16
C ILE A 11 -23.42 2.83 -14.34
N VAL A 12 -24.45 3.67 -14.44
CA VAL A 12 -24.56 4.67 -15.51
C VAL A 12 -23.42 5.69 -15.43
N PHE A 13 -23.17 6.25 -14.25
CA PHE A 13 -22.09 7.20 -14.02
C PHE A 13 -20.72 6.58 -14.35
N TYR A 14 -20.46 5.38 -13.85
CA TYR A 14 -19.17 4.72 -14.05
C TYR A 14 -18.96 4.25 -15.51
N LYS A 15 -19.99 3.74 -16.19
CA LYS A 15 -19.89 3.34 -17.60
C LYS A 15 -19.60 4.53 -18.52
N ASN A 16 -20.21 5.68 -18.26
CA ASN A 16 -19.95 6.90 -19.03
C ASN A 16 -18.52 7.43 -18.86
N ASN A 17 -17.84 7.03 -17.78
CA ASN A 17 -16.47 7.47 -17.45
C ASN A 17 -15.45 6.31 -17.48
N MET A 18 -15.79 5.22 -18.16
CA MET A 18 -14.96 4.00 -18.21
C MET A 18 -13.59 4.24 -18.83
N GLU A 19 -13.49 5.08 -19.86
CA GLU A 19 -12.22 5.44 -20.50
C GLU A 19 -11.28 6.14 -19.51
N PHE A 20 -11.79 7.15 -18.79
CA PHE A 20 -11.05 7.84 -17.73
C PHE A 20 -10.53 6.83 -16.69
N LEU A 21 -11.40 5.98 -16.16
CA LEU A 21 -10.99 5.00 -15.14
C LEU A 21 -9.94 4.03 -15.65
N THR A 22 -9.99 3.66 -16.93
CA THR A 22 -9.03 2.75 -17.57
C THR A 22 -7.68 3.43 -17.75
N GLU A 23 -7.66 4.65 -18.28
CA GLU A 23 -6.44 5.43 -18.51
C GLU A 23 -5.73 5.79 -17.20
N HIS A 24 -6.50 6.15 -16.17
CA HIS A 24 -5.99 6.60 -14.88
C HIS A 24 -5.76 5.45 -13.88
N ALA A 25 -6.06 4.20 -14.24
CA ALA A 25 -5.79 3.03 -13.38
C ALA A 25 -4.28 2.79 -13.13
N VAL A 26 -3.41 3.36 -13.96
CA VAL A 26 -1.94 3.23 -13.84
C VAL A 26 -1.28 4.47 -13.21
N ASP A 27 -2.05 5.50 -12.87
CA ASP A 27 -1.50 6.73 -12.32
C ASP A 27 -0.76 6.56 -10.99
N PRO A 28 -1.21 5.72 -10.04
CA PRO A 28 -0.43 5.41 -8.85
C PRO A 28 1.00 4.97 -9.15
N ASP A 29 1.20 4.10 -10.14
CA ASP A 29 2.53 3.66 -10.54
C ASP A 29 3.36 4.80 -11.15
N LYS A 30 2.74 5.69 -11.94
CA LYS A 30 3.41 6.89 -12.48
C LYS A 30 3.86 7.83 -11.35
N ARG A 31 3.07 7.97 -10.28
CA ARG A 31 3.39 8.84 -9.14
C ARG A 31 4.61 8.39 -8.33
N ARG A 32 5.03 7.14 -8.46
CA ARG A 32 6.28 6.62 -7.84
C ARG A 32 7.55 7.27 -8.36
N TYR A 33 7.49 7.88 -9.54
CA TYR A 33 8.59 8.67 -10.10
C TYR A 33 8.64 10.08 -9.51
N ALA A 34 7.50 10.59 -9.01
CA ALA A 34 7.38 11.90 -8.39
C ALA A 34 7.78 11.88 -6.91
N THR A 35 7.37 10.87 -6.13
CA THR A 35 7.61 10.84 -4.67
C THR A 35 7.92 9.44 -4.11
N LYS A 36 8.85 9.37 -3.14
CA LYS A 36 9.16 8.15 -2.37
C LYS A 36 7.96 7.67 -1.53
N HIS A 37 7.05 8.58 -1.18
CA HIS A 37 5.88 8.29 -0.36
C HIS A 37 4.75 7.60 -1.15
N GLU A 38 4.84 7.56 -2.48
CA GLU A 38 3.90 6.77 -3.28
C GLU A 38 4.28 5.31 -3.29
N ALA A 39 5.56 4.96 -3.53
CA ALA A 39 5.98 3.58 -3.72
C ALA A 39 5.57 2.65 -2.58
N VAL A 40 5.66 3.12 -1.33
CA VAL A 40 5.27 2.36 -0.14
C VAL A 40 3.76 2.05 -0.05
N ARG A 41 2.92 2.72 -0.85
CA ARG A 41 1.47 2.50 -0.87
C ARG A 41 1.04 1.27 -1.65
N HIS A 42 1.93 0.67 -2.44
CA HIS A 42 1.64 -0.46 -3.32
C HIS A 42 1.89 -1.83 -2.68
N TYR A 43 2.49 -1.90 -1.48
CA TYR A 43 2.88 -3.18 -0.89
C TYR A 43 2.87 -3.17 0.63
N MET A 44 3.13 -4.33 1.23
CA MET A 44 3.45 -4.52 2.64
C MET A 44 4.31 -5.77 2.84
N ASP A 45 5.53 -5.64 3.35
CA ASP A 45 6.43 -6.74 3.65
C ASP A 45 6.02 -7.43 4.96
N LEU A 46 4.98 -8.28 4.93
CA LEU A 46 4.43 -8.91 6.14
C LEU A 46 5.46 -9.79 6.88
N ASP A 47 6.42 -10.36 6.16
CA ASP A 47 7.51 -11.17 6.69
C ASP A 47 8.42 -10.42 7.67
N LYS A 48 8.37 -9.07 7.68
CA LYS A 48 9.09 -8.23 8.66
C LYS A 48 8.43 -8.20 10.03
N TYR A 49 7.16 -8.59 10.15
CA TYR A 49 6.35 -8.37 11.34
C TYR A 49 6.00 -9.66 12.11
N GLY A 50 6.65 -10.77 11.78
CA GLY A 50 6.49 -12.06 12.44
C GLY A 50 5.61 -13.02 11.64
N THR A 51 4.86 -13.87 12.35
CA THR A 51 3.98 -14.88 11.74
C THR A 51 2.51 -14.50 11.92
N PRO A 52 1.60 -15.03 11.07
CA PRO A 52 0.16 -14.90 11.28
C PRO A 52 -0.25 -15.29 12.72
N PRO A 53 -1.18 -14.56 13.35
CA PRO A 53 -2.00 -13.47 12.80
C PRO A 53 -1.34 -12.08 12.85
N TYR A 54 -0.01 -11.99 13.01
CA TYR A 54 0.78 -10.75 13.11
C TYR A 54 0.33 -9.87 14.29
N ASP A 55 0.21 -10.45 15.48
CA ASP A 55 -0.22 -9.75 16.72
C ASP A 55 0.65 -8.52 17.05
N ASN A 56 1.88 -8.48 16.52
CA ASN A 56 2.80 -7.38 16.71
C ASN A 56 2.62 -6.22 15.72
N LEU A 57 1.73 -6.33 14.74
CA LEU A 57 1.47 -5.30 13.73
C LEU A 57 0.12 -4.60 14.00
N PRO A 58 0.11 -3.39 14.58
CA PRO A 58 -1.13 -2.67 14.85
C PRO A 58 -1.90 -2.40 13.57
N ARG A 59 -3.23 -2.56 13.60
CA ARG A 59 -4.07 -2.42 12.41
C ARG A 59 -4.48 -0.98 12.11
N THR A 60 -4.24 -0.05 13.03
CA THR A 60 -4.44 1.39 12.83
C THR A 60 -3.14 2.07 12.42
N TRP A 61 -3.24 3.09 11.57
CA TRP A 61 -2.07 3.80 11.02
C TRP A 61 -1.22 4.47 12.10
N THR A 62 -1.88 5.19 13.01
CA THR A 62 -1.20 5.94 14.07
C THR A 62 -0.50 5.01 15.06
N GLU A 63 -1.13 3.91 15.48
CA GLU A 63 -0.49 2.95 16.39
C GLU A 63 0.69 2.23 15.73
N ALA A 64 0.57 1.90 14.43
CA ALA A 64 1.66 1.26 13.69
C ALA A 64 2.88 2.19 13.62
N LEU A 65 2.70 3.43 13.19
CA LEU A 65 3.76 4.43 13.18
C LEU A 65 4.34 4.63 14.59
N MET A 66 3.52 4.85 15.62
CA MET A 66 4.00 5.03 16.99
C MET A 66 4.83 3.85 17.50
N LYS A 67 4.49 2.61 17.12
CA LYS A 67 5.21 1.41 17.53
C LYS A 67 6.58 1.28 16.84
N PHE A 68 6.66 1.68 15.58
CA PHE A 68 7.81 1.43 14.70
C PHE A 68 8.61 2.69 14.36
N THR A 69 8.33 3.82 15.02
CA THR A 69 9.15 5.03 14.95
C THR A 69 10.06 5.14 16.17
N GLN A 70 11.22 5.76 15.98
CA GLN A 70 12.20 6.02 17.03
C GLN A 70 12.35 7.53 17.22
N LEU A 71 12.21 7.98 18.46
CA LEU A 71 12.35 9.38 18.85
C LEU A 71 13.72 9.60 19.47
N PHE A 72 14.51 10.46 18.83
CA PHE A 72 15.88 10.80 19.22
C PHE A 72 15.94 12.20 19.83
N ILE A 73 16.85 12.36 20.80
CA ILE A 73 17.20 13.63 21.40
C ILE A 73 18.72 13.80 21.34
N VAL A 74 19.18 14.96 20.90
CA VAL A 74 20.58 15.36 20.95
C VAL A 74 20.78 16.28 22.15
N ASN A 75 21.72 15.95 23.03
CA ASN A 75 22.00 16.74 24.22
C ASN A 75 23.01 17.88 23.95
N ASN A 76 23.34 18.65 24.98
CA ASN A 76 24.31 19.76 24.87
C ASN A 76 25.77 19.31 24.71
N LYS A 77 26.06 18.01 24.91
CA LYS A 77 27.35 17.38 24.62
C LYS A 77 27.39 16.76 23.22
N ASN A 78 26.34 16.92 22.43
CA ASN A 78 26.16 16.32 21.11
C ASN A 78 26.01 14.79 21.13
N ASP A 79 25.66 14.20 22.29
CA ASP A 79 25.29 12.78 22.37
C ASP A 79 23.86 12.60 21.88
N THR A 80 23.64 11.51 21.15
CA THR A 80 22.32 11.12 20.65
C THR A 80 21.71 10.04 21.54
N ILE A 81 20.53 10.30 22.09
CA ILE A 81 19.79 9.40 22.97
C ILE A 81 18.50 8.97 22.27
N VAL A 82 18.24 7.67 22.17
CA VAL A 82 16.92 7.16 21.78
C VAL A 82 16.01 7.25 22.98
N LEU A 83 15.06 8.17 22.97
CA LEU A 83 14.11 8.35 24.05
C LEU A 83 13.08 7.22 24.08
N LEU A 84 12.39 7.02 22.96
CA LEU A 84 11.33 6.01 22.78
C LEU A 84 11.44 5.38 21.40
N GLY A 85 10.97 4.15 21.27
CA GLY A 85 10.89 3.38 20.03
C GLY A 85 11.84 2.17 20.02
N GLY A 86 11.47 1.15 19.23
CA GLY A 86 12.25 -0.08 19.10
C GLY A 86 12.64 -0.70 20.44
N ALA A 87 13.91 -1.10 20.57
CA ALA A 87 14.42 -1.73 21.79
C ALA A 87 14.50 -0.79 23.00
N ALA A 88 14.39 0.54 22.82
CA ALA A 88 14.47 1.54 23.88
C ALA A 88 13.17 1.69 24.67
N SER A 89 12.02 1.29 24.10
CA SER A 89 10.72 1.31 24.79
C SER A 89 10.48 0.06 25.63
N LEU A 90 9.95 0.24 26.83
CA LEU A 90 9.39 -0.81 27.68
C LEU A 90 7.90 -0.53 27.91
N TYR A 91 7.03 -1.35 27.34
CA TYR A 91 5.59 -1.23 27.45
C TYR A 91 5.09 -1.96 28.70
N ASP A 92 4.46 -1.23 29.61
CA ASP A 92 3.72 -1.80 30.74
C ASP A 92 2.24 -1.88 30.36
N VAL A 93 1.78 -3.09 30.05
CA VAL A 93 0.40 -3.34 29.62
C VAL A 93 -0.59 -3.15 30.78
N ALA A 94 -0.20 -3.49 32.01
CA ALA A 94 -1.08 -3.40 33.16
C ALA A 94 -1.37 -1.94 33.53
N ASN A 95 -0.33 -1.10 33.52
CA ASN A 95 -0.44 0.31 33.89
C ASN A 95 -0.64 1.24 32.68
N LYS A 96 -0.64 0.71 31.45
CA LYS A 96 -0.75 1.48 30.20
C LYS A 96 0.30 2.58 30.09
N THR A 97 1.54 2.28 30.49
CA THR A 97 2.65 3.23 30.41
C THR A 97 3.75 2.73 29.46
N ILE A 98 4.61 3.66 29.06
CA ILE A 98 5.81 3.40 28.27
C ILE A 98 6.99 3.98 29.04
N ASN A 99 8.02 3.16 29.27
CA ASN A 99 9.24 3.57 29.94
C ASN A 99 10.38 3.63 28.94
N SER A 100 11.33 4.55 29.16
CA SER A 100 12.58 4.58 28.38
C SER A 100 13.65 3.76 29.08
N LYS A 101 14.31 2.84 28.35
CA LYS A 101 15.52 2.16 28.87
C LYS A 101 16.73 3.09 28.99
N ASN A 102 16.77 4.13 28.16
CA ASN A 102 17.93 5.01 28.04
C ASN A 102 17.82 6.26 28.91
N VAL A 103 16.60 6.61 29.35
CA VAL A 103 16.34 7.76 30.22
C VAL A 103 15.70 7.27 31.51
N PRO A 104 16.48 7.12 32.60
CA PRO A 104 15.98 6.68 33.90
C PRO A 104 14.81 7.55 34.38
N ASN A 105 13.84 6.91 35.03
CA ASN A 105 12.62 7.53 35.58
C ASN A 105 11.69 8.17 34.53
N PHE A 106 11.99 8.08 33.24
CA PHE A 106 11.04 8.49 32.21
C PHE A 106 9.96 7.41 32.05
N VAL A 107 8.74 7.77 32.44
CA VAL A 107 7.53 6.96 32.30
C VAL A 107 6.46 7.85 31.70
N ILE A 108 5.71 7.39 30.70
CA ILE A 108 4.62 8.17 30.10
C ILE A 108 3.37 7.32 29.92
N ASP A 109 2.19 7.89 30.21
CA ASP A 109 0.91 7.24 29.90
C ASP A 109 0.74 7.09 28.37
N GLN A 110 0.27 5.94 27.92
CA GLN A 110 0.15 5.65 26.49
C GLN A 110 -0.77 6.64 25.75
N ARG A 111 -1.83 7.14 26.39
CA ARG A 111 -2.72 8.15 25.78
C ARG A 111 -2.05 9.51 25.71
N GLU A 112 -1.23 9.86 26.70
CA GLU A 112 -0.41 11.06 26.65
C GLU A 112 0.62 10.98 25.52
N TYR A 113 1.31 9.85 25.39
CA TYR A 113 2.25 9.64 24.28
C TYR A 113 1.55 9.66 22.91
N HIS A 114 0.36 9.06 22.81
CA HIS A 114 -0.44 9.12 21.59
C HIS A 114 -0.77 10.57 21.21
N ARG A 115 -1.25 11.39 22.16
CA ARG A 115 -1.52 12.80 21.90
C ARG A 115 -0.27 13.55 21.45
N PHE A 116 0.84 13.37 22.17
CA PHE A 116 2.12 13.96 21.80
C PHE A 116 2.52 13.59 20.37
N TYR A 117 2.39 12.31 20.01
CA TYR A 117 2.72 11.81 18.68
C TYR A 117 1.83 12.40 17.59
N THR A 118 0.51 12.40 17.81
CA THR A 118 -0.46 12.98 16.86
C THR A 118 -0.25 14.47 16.64
N ASP A 119 0.09 15.22 17.69
CA ASP A 119 0.21 16.68 17.61
C ASP A 119 1.57 17.12 17.05
N ASN A 120 2.65 16.39 17.35
CA ASN A 120 4.01 16.86 17.09
C ASN A 120 4.75 16.06 16.02
N ILE A 121 4.40 14.79 15.77
CA ILE A 121 5.18 13.90 14.91
C ILE A 121 4.42 13.55 13.63
N LEU A 122 3.19 13.06 13.77
CA LEU A 122 2.37 12.59 12.64
C LEU A 122 2.17 13.63 11.52
N PRO A 123 1.97 14.94 11.79
CA PRO A 123 1.77 15.93 10.73
C PRO A 123 2.98 16.07 9.80
N GLN A 124 4.16 15.67 10.25
CA GLN A 124 5.42 15.77 9.51
C GLN A 124 5.75 14.52 8.67
N TYR A 125 4.84 13.55 8.58
CA TYR A 125 5.10 12.27 7.89
C TYR A 125 5.59 12.42 6.43
N TYR A 126 5.11 13.45 5.73
CA TYR A 126 5.48 13.72 4.33
C TYR A 126 6.68 14.67 4.18
N GLU A 127 7.28 15.10 5.29
CA GLU A 127 8.46 15.96 5.28
C GLU A 127 9.75 15.14 5.10
N ASP A 128 10.79 15.78 4.56
CA ASP A 128 12.09 15.12 4.39
C ASP A 128 12.77 14.75 5.72
N ALA A 129 12.49 15.53 6.77
CA ALA A 129 12.95 15.29 8.13
C ALA A 129 11.82 15.54 9.13
N MET A 130 11.58 14.58 10.02
CA MET A 130 10.61 14.72 11.11
C MET A 130 11.29 15.30 12.33
N ILE A 131 11.16 16.61 12.55
CA ILE A 131 11.86 17.35 13.61
C ILE A 131 10.87 17.64 14.74
N VAL A 132 11.24 17.29 15.97
CA VAL A 132 10.41 17.58 17.14
C VAL A 132 11.00 18.76 17.90
N SER A 133 10.17 19.75 18.23
CA SER A 133 10.66 20.90 18.98
C SER A 133 11.17 20.49 20.36
N CYS A 134 12.30 21.03 20.79
CA CYS A 134 12.80 20.78 22.14
C CYS A 134 11.85 21.31 23.23
N ASP A 135 10.98 22.28 22.91
CA ASP A 135 9.94 22.75 23.81
C ASP A 135 8.88 21.66 24.04
N SER A 136 8.46 20.97 22.98
CA SER A 136 7.55 19.82 23.06
C SER A 136 8.18 18.67 23.86
N ILE A 137 9.48 18.41 23.65
CA ILE A 137 10.23 17.42 24.44
C ILE A 137 10.30 17.83 25.91
N ARG A 138 10.64 19.08 26.22
CA ARG A 138 10.68 19.58 27.60
C ARG A 138 9.31 19.51 28.28
N ALA A 139 8.23 19.82 27.55
CA ALA A 139 6.88 19.66 28.06
C ALA A 139 6.54 18.19 28.39
N LEU A 140 6.99 17.25 27.55
CA LEU A 140 6.86 15.81 27.78
C LEU A 140 7.64 15.35 29.02
N MET A 141 8.90 15.80 29.16
CA MET A 141 9.82 15.39 30.23
C MET A 141 9.45 15.98 31.59
N ASN A 142 9.13 17.28 31.64
CA ASN A 142 8.85 17.99 32.89
C ASN A 142 7.65 17.41 33.63
N ARG A 143 6.65 16.90 32.89
CA ARG A 143 5.49 16.21 33.48
C ARG A 143 5.85 14.93 34.22
N GLN A 144 6.98 14.33 33.87
CA GLN A 144 7.51 13.11 34.48
C GLN A 144 8.62 13.39 35.49
N GLY A 145 8.87 14.66 35.83
CA GLY A 145 9.94 15.05 36.75
C GLY A 145 11.35 14.80 36.22
N VAL A 146 11.50 14.57 34.90
CA VAL A 146 12.80 14.34 34.25
C VAL A 146 13.29 15.66 33.67
N ILE A 147 14.53 16.04 33.99
CA ILE A 147 15.19 17.20 33.39
C ILE A 147 16.22 16.68 32.39
N LEU A 148 16.03 17.01 31.11
CA LEU A 148 16.93 16.63 30.02
C LEU A 148 17.29 17.87 29.20
N ASN A 149 18.59 18.04 28.94
CA ASN A 149 19.07 19.06 28.02
C ASN A 149 18.81 18.60 26.58
N CYS A 150 17.85 19.22 25.89
CA CYS A 150 17.57 19.00 24.47
C CYS A 150 18.12 20.17 23.66
N THR A 151 19.02 19.88 22.73
CA THR A 151 19.52 20.80 21.70
C THR A 151 18.75 20.64 20.40
N SER A 152 18.46 19.38 20.02
CA SER A 152 17.56 19.04 18.92
C SER A 152 16.86 17.70 19.20
N ALA A 153 15.74 17.45 18.53
CA ALA A 153 15.07 16.17 18.56
C ALA A 153 14.49 15.84 17.18
N PHE A 154 14.53 14.57 16.82
CA PHE A 154 14.07 14.10 15.51
C PHE A 154 13.51 12.69 15.61
N VAL A 155 12.72 12.30 14.62
CA VAL A 155 12.09 10.99 14.53
C VAL A 155 12.60 10.26 13.30
N ILE A 156 12.86 8.96 13.45
CA ILE A 156 13.11 8.06 12.32
C ILE A 156 11.92 7.10 12.22
N ASP A 157 11.27 7.11 11.06
CA ASP A 157 10.28 6.12 10.67
C ASP A 157 10.98 4.89 10.09
N THR A 158 10.84 3.74 10.75
CA THR A 158 11.34 2.44 10.26
C THR A 158 10.21 1.54 9.74
N PHE A 159 8.98 2.04 9.72
CA PHE A 159 7.78 1.33 9.32
C PHE A 159 7.52 1.44 7.83
N SER A 160 7.33 2.67 7.35
CA SER A 160 6.65 2.90 6.08
C SER A 160 7.44 2.39 4.88
N GLN A 161 8.77 2.33 4.99
CA GLN A 161 9.64 1.75 3.96
C GLN A 161 9.36 0.26 3.68
N HIS A 162 8.66 -0.43 4.58
CA HIS A 162 8.23 -1.83 4.44
C HIS A 162 6.78 -1.94 3.97
N GLY A 163 6.21 -0.85 3.48
CA GLY A 163 4.92 -0.83 2.83
C GLY A 163 3.74 -0.59 3.77
N ILE A 164 2.75 0.14 3.26
CA ILE A 164 1.61 0.67 4.03
C ILE A 164 0.27 0.40 3.32
N LEU A 165 0.24 -0.50 2.33
CA LEU A 165 -0.91 -0.76 1.46
C LEU A 165 -2.27 -0.86 2.19
N PRO A 166 -2.46 -1.71 3.23
CA PRO A 166 -3.76 -1.83 3.89
C PRO A 166 -4.19 -0.55 4.63
N TYR A 167 -3.24 0.28 5.10
CA TYR A 167 -3.57 1.58 5.69
C TYR A 167 -3.92 2.61 4.61
N ASN A 168 -3.22 2.57 3.48
CA ASN A 168 -3.48 3.41 2.33
C ASN A 168 -4.88 3.13 1.75
N LEU A 169 -5.28 1.87 1.62
CA LEU A 169 -6.62 1.47 1.18
C LEU A 169 -7.72 2.05 2.08
N GLN A 170 -7.56 1.98 3.41
CA GLN A 170 -8.49 2.59 4.36
C GLN A 170 -8.57 4.12 4.20
N MET A 171 -7.43 4.78 3.94
CA MET A 171 -7.41 6.23 3.67
C MET A 171 -8.13 6.56 2.37
N TYR A 172 -7.88 5.83 1.29
CA TYR A 172 -8.55 6.06 0.00
C TYR A 172 -10.05 5.73 0.06
N GLN A 173 -10.46 4.74 0.85
CA GLN A 173 -11.88 4.48 1.10
C GLN A 173 -12.58 5.70 1.73
N ARG A 174 -11.95 6.33 2.74
CA ARG A 174 -12.48 7.57 3.34
C ARG A 174 -12.51 8.72 2.33
N LYS A 175 -11.43 8.92 1.56
CA LYS A 175 -11.36 9.97 0.52
C LYS A 175 -12.46 9.79 -0.53
N LEU A 176 -12.69 8.57 -0.99
CA LEU A 176 -13.74 8.27 -1.97
C LEU A 176 -15.13 8.50 -1.38
N THR A 177 -15.35 8.10 -0.12
CA THR A 177 -16.61 8.36 0.60
C THR A 177 -16.87 9.86 0.73
N ASP A 178 -15.85 10.65 1.10
CA ASP A 178 -15.98 12.10 1.21
C ASP A 178 -16.22 12.76 -0.15
N ALA A 179 -15.60 12.26 -1.22
CA ALA A 179 -15.85 12.73 -2.58
C ALA A 179 -17.30 12.48 -3.03
N PHE A 180 -17.85 11.30 -2.72
CA PHE A 180 -19.27 11.00 -2.93
C PHE A 180 -20.17 11.94 -2.13
N ARG A 181 -19.88 12.12 -0.82
CA ARG A 181 -20.68 12.98 0.06
C ARG A 181 -20.73 14.42 -0.45
N ASN A 182 -19.62 14.90 -0.99
CA ASN A 182 -19.49 16.24 -1.57
C ASN A 182 -19.97 16.33 -3.03
N LYS A 183 -20.41 15.22 -3.63
CA LYS A 183 -20.80 15.14 -5.05
C LYS A 183 -19.71 15.65 -6.01
N ASP A 184 -18.45 15.46 -5.63
CA ASP A 184 -17.30 15.87 -6.43
C ASP A 184 -16.98 14.79 -7.47
N ALA A 185 -17.58 14.92 -8.65
CA ALA A 185 -17.48 13.97 -9.75
C ALA A 185 -16.03 13.64 -10.11
N LYS A 186 -15.17 14.66 -10.11
CA LYS A 186 -13.77 14.54 -10.47
C LYS A 186 -13.02 13.71 -9.42
N ARG A 187 -13.19 14.04 -8.14
CA ARG A 187 -12.55 13.30 -7.05
C ARG A 187 -13.10 11.88 -6.91
N ILE A 188 -14.39 11.66 -7.18
CA ILE A 188 -14.98 10.31 -7.25
C ILE A 188 -14.20 9.47 -8.28
N LEU A 189 -14.03 9.97 -9.51
CA LEU A 189 -13.34 9.24 -10.56
C LEU A 189 -11.86 9.01 -10.24
N GLN A 190 -11.15 10.06 -9.80
CA GLN A 190 -9.74 9.96 -9.42
C GLN A 190 -9.53 8.91 -8.32
N PHE A 191 -10.24 9.03 -7.19
CA PHE A 191 -10.08 8.12 -6.08
C PHE A 191 -10.61 6.71 -6.38
N SER A 192 -11.59 6.57 -7.29
CA SER A 192 -12.03 5.26 -7.78
C SER A 192 -10.94 4.55 -8.57
N ALA A 193 -10.22 5.26 -9.46
CA ALA A 193 -9.09 4.72 -10.20
C ALA A 193 -7.94 4.36 -9.25
N ASP A 194 -7.55 5.30 -8.37
CA ASP A 194 -6.46 5.10 -7.41
C ASP A 194 -6.72 3.91 -6.48
N ILE A 195 -7.89 3.86 -5.83
CA ILE A 195 -8.22 2.73 -4.94
C ILE A 195 -8.34 1.42 -5.72
N GLY A 196 -8.80 1.48 -6.98
CA GLY A 196 -8.87 0.33 -7.87
C GLY A 196 -7.50 -0.32 -8.09
N HIS A 197 -6.50 0.51 -8.38
CA HIS A 197 -5.11 0.09 -8.52
C HIS A 197 -4.57 -0.57 -7.25
N TYR A 198 -4.66 0.12 -6.10
CA TYR A 198 -4.13 -0.41 -4.83
C TYR A 198 -4.86 -1.69 -4.40
N ILE A 199 -6.15 -1.84 -4.70
CA ILE A 199 -6.86 -3.11 -4.47
C ILE A 199 -6.27 -4.20 -5.37
N GLY A 200 -5.97 -3.89 -6.64
CA GLY A 200 -5.25 -4.77 -7.56
C GLY A 200 -3.93 -5.25 -6.97
N ASP A 201 -3.06 -4.33 -6.53
CA ASP A 201 -1.80 -4.63 -5.83
C ASP A 201 -2.02 -5.55 -4.64
N GLY A 202 -3.05 -5.27 -3.83
CA GLY A 202 -3.40 -6.08 -2.66
C GLY A 202 -3.77 -7.51 -3.02
N HIS A 203 -4.15 -7.79 -4.27
CA HIS A 203 -4.45 -9.13 -4.76
C HIS A 203 -3.26 -9.89 -5.33
N VAL A 204 -2.10 -9.24 -5.49
CA VAL A 204 -0.85 -9.85 -5.93
C VAL A 204 -0.09 -10.39 -4.70
N PRO A 205 0.13 -11.72 -4.56
CA PRO A 205 0.86 -12.28 -3.42
C PRO A 205 2.24 -11.65 -3.21
N LEU A 206 2.94 -11.34 -4.30
CA LEU A 206 4.28 -10.75 -4.30
C LEU A 206 4.33 -9.29 -3.82
N HIS A 207 3.19 -8.60 -3.70
CA HIS A 207 3.10 -7.29 -3.03
C HIS A 207 3.01 -7.40 -1.51
N THR A 208 3.07 -8.61 -0.95
CA THR A 208 2.91 -8.85 0.49
C THR A 208 4.16 -9.39 1.18
N THR A 209 5.31 -9.43 0.49
CA THR A 209 6.56 -10.04 0.98
C THR A 209 7.77 -9.24 0.54
N SER A 210 8.80 -9.21 1.39
CA SER A 210 10.08 -8.61 1.01
C SER A 210 10.79 -9.40 -0.11
N ASN A 211 10.43 -10.66 -0.37
CA ASN A 211 10.91 -11.45 -1.53
C ASN A 211 10.09 -11.20 -2.81
N TYR A 212 9.62 -9.97 -3.01
CA TYR A 212 8.64 -9.60 -4.04
C TYR A 212 9.05 -9.93 -5.47
N ASN A 213 10.34 -10.00 -5.79
CA ASN A 213 10.85 -10.36 -7.11
C ASN A 213 11.65 -11.67 -7.10
N GLY A 214 11.53 -12.49 -6.05
CA GLY A 214 12.27 -13.75 -5.94
C GLY A 214 13.77 -13.57 -5.68
N GLN A 215 14.22 -12.35 -5.35
CA GLN A 215 15.63 -12.00 -5.18
C GLN A 215 16.29 -12.69 -3.98
N LEU A 216 15.52 -13.12 -2.98
CA LEU A 216 16.02 -13.86 -1.82
C LEU A 216 16.06 -15.39 -2.07
N THR A 217 15.43 -15.87 -3.15
CA THR A 217 15.31 -17.30 -3.47
C THR A 217 15.86 -17.67 -4.86
N ASN A 218 16.56 -16.74 -5.52
CA ASN A 218 17.13 -16.88 -6.87
C ASN A 218 16.08 -17.13 -7.95
N GLN A 219 14.98 -16.38 -7.91
CA GLN A 219 13.87 -16.41 -8.86
C GLN A 219 13.60 -14.99 -9.42
N ASN A 220 14.67 -14.21 -9.64
CA ASN A 220 14.59 -12.83 -10.15
C ASN A 220 13.70 -12.75 -11.39
N GLY A 221 12.71 -11.85 -11.36
CA GLY A 221 11.72 -11.66 -12.42
C GLY A 221 10.40 -12.41 -12.20
N ILE A 222 10.23 -13.17 -11.11
CA ILE A 222 8.97 -13.87 -10.82
C ILE A 222 7.79 -12.90 -10.62
N HIS A 223 8.05 -11.65 -10.24
CA HIS A 223 7.04 -10.60 -10.11
C HIS A 223 6.30 -10.36 -11.42
N GLY A 224 7.03 -9.91 -12.45
CA GLY A 224 6.46 -9.70 -13.78
C GLY A 224 5.99 -10.99 -14.44
N PHE A 225 6.54 -12.14 -14.04
CA PHE A 225 6.04 -13.43 -14.50
C PHE A 225 4.61 -13.70 -14.02
N TRP A 226 4.36 -13.55 -12.71
CA TRP A 226 3.04 -13.79 -12.11
C TRP A 226 2.03 -12.69 -12.49
N GLU A 227 2.42 -11.42 -12.38
CA GLU A 227 1.52 -10.27 -12.51
C GLU A 227 1.20 -9.92 -13.96
N SER A 228 2.19 -10.01 -14.87
CA SER A 228 2.02 -9.54 -16.24
C SER A 228 1.99 -10.70 -17.25
N ARG A 229 3.03 -11.54 -17.25
CA ARG A 229 3.20 -12.55 -18.30
C ARG A 229 2.09 -13.60 -18.32
N ILE A 230 1.66 -14.08 -17.16
CA ILE A 230 0.57 -15.06 -17.09
C ILE A 230 -0.76 -14.44 -17.58
N PRO A 231 -1.24 -13.31 -17.04
CA PRO A 231 -2.46 -12.69 -17.54
C PRO A 231 -2.41 -12.33 -19.03
N GLU A 232 -1.32 -11.73 -19.52
CA GLU A 232 -1.18 -11.38 -20.94
C GLU A 232 -1.33 -12.58 -21.89
N LEU A 233 -0.88 -13.77 -21.46
CA LEU A 233 -0.93 -14.97 -22.29
C LEU A 233 -2.27 -15.72 -22.26
N PHE A 234 -3.05 -15.57 -21.19
CA PHE A 234 -4.16 -16.48 -20.90
C PHE A 234 -5.47 -15.81 -20.46
N ALA A 235 -5.44 -14.57 -19.97
CA ALA A 235 -6.60 -13.94 -19.35
C ALA A 235 -7.76 -13.77 -20.35
N ASP A 236 -7.49 -13.18 -21.51
CA ASP A 236 -8.52 -12.93 -22.54
C ASP A 236 -9.07 -14.22 -23.17
N ASP A 237 -8.26 -15.28 -23.21
CA ASP A 237 -8.63 -16.56 -23.85
C ASP A 237 -9.34 -17.52 -22.90
N THR A 238 -9.01 -17.50 -21.60
CA THR A 238 -9.35 -18.60 -20.69
C THR A 238 -10.02 -18.20 -19.38
N TYR A 239 -9.93 -16.95 -18.95
CA TYR A 239 -10.46 -16.55 -17.63
C TYR A 239 -11.94 -16.20 -17.72
N ASP A 240 -12.70 -16.60 -16.70
CA ASP A 240 -14.05 -16.11 -16.48
C ASP A 240 -14.00 -14.90 -15.54
N PHE A 241 -14.50 -13.76 -16.00
CA PHE A 241 -14.59 -12.54 -15.20
C PHE A 241 -15.98 -12.27 -14.62
N PHE A 242 -16.88 -13.26 -14.64
CA PHE A 242 -18.18 -13.16 -14.00
C PHE A 242 -18.10 -13.33 -12.49
N VAL A 243 -18.05 -12.20 -11.75
CA VAL A 243 -17.81 -12.18 -10.30
C VAL A 243 -19.05 -11.86 -9.45
N GLY A 244 -20.21 -11.67 -10.08
CA GLY A 244 -21.44 -11.25 -9.41
C GLY A 244 -21.47 -9.77 -9.07
N LYS A 245 -22.33 -9.40 -8.11
CA LYS A 245 -22.55 -8.00 -7.70
C LYS A 245 -21.54 -7.55 -6.64
N ALA A 246 -21.29 -6.24 -6.62
CA ALA A 246 -20.59 -5.58 -5.53
C ALA A 246 -21.32 -5.81 -4.20
N GLU A 247 -20.57 -5.98 -3.12
CA GLU A 247 -21.11 -6.19 -1.78
C GLU A 247 -20.70 -5.04 -0.85
N TYR A 248 -21.61 -4.69 0.06
CA TYR A 248 -21.29 -3.74 1.13
C TYR A 248 -20.41 -4.42 2.17
N PHE A 249 -19.45 -3.67 2.73
CA PHE A 249 -18.71 -4.10 3.91
C PHE A 249 -18.65 -3.00 4.97
N ASP A 250 -18.92 -3.39 6.21
CA ASP A 250 -19.13 -2.47 7.34
C ASP A 250 -17.81 -2.02 7.97
N ASN A 251 -16.77 -2.85 7.86
CA ASN A 251 -15.46 -2.61 8.46
C ASN A 251 -14.36 -2.59 7.40
N PRO A 252 -13.98 -1.41 6.89
CA PRO A 252 -12.88 -1.26 5.94
C PRO A 252 -11.54 -1.78 6.47
N ASN A 253 -11.31 -1.74 7.78
CA ASN A 253 -10.06 -2.23 8.36
C ASN A 253 -9.93 -3.74 8.13
N ASP A 254 -10.91 -4.51 8.61
CA ASP A 254 -10.91 -5.96 8.46
C ASP A 254 -10.91 -6.37 6.98
N TYR A 255 -11.71 -5.67 6.15
CA TYR A 255 -11.83 -5.97 4.73
C TYR A 255 -10.49 -5.87 3.99
N TYR A 256 -9.79 -4.74 4.11
CA TYR A 256 -8.51 -4.54 3.40
C TYR A 256 -7.37 -5.35 4.00
N TRP A 257 -7.35 -5.55 5.31
CA TRP A 257 -6.37 -6.45 5.92
C TRP A 257 -6.57 -7.89 5.45
N ASN A 258 -7.81 -8.37 5.36
CA ASN A 258 -8.10 -9.71 4.87
C ASN A 258 -7.64 -9.91 3.42
N ILE A 259 -7.76 -8.90 2.55
CA ILE A 259 -7.22 -8.97 1.18
C ILE A 259 -5.72 -9.23 1.20
N VAL A 260 -4.96 -8.42 1.95
CA VAL A 260 -3.48 -8.51 2.01
C VAL A 260 -3.04 -9.79 2.69
N LEU A 261 -3.66 -10.17 3.81
CA LEU A 261 -3.35 -11.40 4.54
C LEU A 261 -3.65 -12.65 3.70
N THR A 262 -4.77 -12.66 2.97
CA THR A 262 -5.12 -13.76 2.06
C THR A 262 -4.12 -13.87 0.92
N SER A 263 -3.75 -12.75 0.27
CA SER A 263 -2.66 -12.73 -0.72
C SER A 263 -1.37 -13.34 -0.18
N HIS A 264 -1.01 -13.01 1.05
CA HIS A 264 0.22 -13.50 1.66
C HIS A 264 0.26 -15.01 1.84
N THR A 265 -0.89 -15.65 2.11
CA THR A 265 -0.96 -17.12 2.20
C THR A 265 -0.55 -17.84 0.92
N TYR A 266 -0.55 -17.15 -0.22
CA TYR A 266 -0.16 -17.69 -1.51
C TYR A 266 1.32 -17.51 -1.85
N VAL A 267 2.09 -16.75 -1.07
CA VAL A 267 3.51 -16.46 -1.34
C VAL A 267 4.33 -17.74 -1.47
N ASP A 268 4.16 -18.69 -0.54
CA ASP A 268 4.85 -19.97 -0.57
C ASP A 268 4.53 -20.76 -1.84
N SER A 269 3.25 -20.83 -2.22
CA SER A 269 2.82 -21.49 -3.45
C SER A 269 3.45 -20.84 -4.68
N VAL A 270 3.47 -19.51 -4.77
CA VAL A 270 4.10 -18.79 -5.89
C VAL A 270 5.58 -19.14 -5.98
N LEU A 271 6.34 -19.01 -4.89
CA LEU A 271 7.78 -19.21 -4.91
C LEU A 271 8.17 -20.69 -5.06
N LEU A 272 7.62 -21.59 -4.24
CA LEU A 272 8.02 -22.99 -4.20
C LEU A 272 7.62 -23.75 -5.46
N ILE A 273 6.46 -23.44 -6.04
CA ILE A 273 6.00 -24.11 -7.27
C ILE A 273 6.86 -23.69 -8.45
N GLU A 274 7.16 -22.40 -8.60
CA GLU A 274 8.04 -21.91 -9.68
C GLU A 274 9.45 -22.52 -9.52
N LYS A 275 9.97 -22.55 -8.29
CA LYS A 275 11.28 -23.14 -8.01
C LYS A 275 11.33 -24.63 -8.40
N SER A 276 10.34 -25.41 -7.96
CA SER A 276 10.25 -26.83 -8.31
C SER A 276 10.04 -27.05 -9.82
N LEU A 277 9.31 -26.16 -10.49
CA LEU A 277 9.09 -26.25 -11.93
C LEU A 277 10.37 -25.94 -12.70
N SER A 278 11.11 -24.88 -12.36
CA SER A 278 12.37 -24.52 -13.04
C SER A 278 13.44 -25.62 -12.93
N GLU A 279 13.42 -26.43 -11.88
CA GLU A 279 14.34 -27.56 -11.72
C GLU A 279 13.95 -28.78 -12.56
N THR A 280 12.67 -28.93 -12.90
CA THR A 280 12.13 -30.10 -13.60
C THR A 280 11.77 -29.86 -15.06
N PHE A 281 11.59 -28.60 -15.46
CA PHE A 281 11.24 -28.22 -16.83
C PHE A 281 12.49 -28.07 -17.70
N PRO A 282 12.46 -28.49 -18.99
CA PRO A 282 13.61 -28.35 -19.89
C PRO A 282 14.18 -26.92 -19.91
N PRO A 283 15.46 -26.70 -19.54
CA PRO A 283 16.02 -25.34 -19.38
C PRO A 283 15.93 -24.47 -20.64
N ASP A 284 16.05 -25.08 -21.81
CA ASP A 284 15.95 -24.45 -23.13
C ASP A 284 14.53 -24.00 -23.49
N LYS A 285 13.51 -24.43 -22.72
CA LYS A 285 12.09 -24.10 -22.94
C LYS A 285 11.51 -23.17 -21.88
N GLN A 286 12.30 -22.74 -20.89
CA GLN A 286 11.79 -21.86 -19.83
C GLN A 286 11.70 -20.40 -20.30
N PHE A 287 12.65 -19.95 -21.11
CA PHE A 287 12.75 -18.56 -21.57
C PHE A 287 12.76 -18.46 -23.10
N CYS A 288 12.00 -17.50 -23.62
CA CYS A 288 11.98 -17.11 -25.04
C CYS A 288 12.23 -15.61 -25.17
N PHE A 289 12.44 -15.18 -26.41
CA PHE A 289 12.40 -13.78 -26.77
C PHE A 289 11.00 -13.42 -27.24
N ASP A 290 10.50 -12.28 -26.77
CA ASP A 290 9.19 -11.73 -27.13
C ASP A 290 9.34 -10.23 -27.43
N GLU A 291 8.43 -9.65 -28.23
CA GLU A 291 8.43 -8.22 -28.50
C GLU A 291 7.42 -7.51 -27.59
N ARG A 292 7.92 -6.65 -26.71
CA ARG A 292 7.10 -5.79 -25.84
C ARG A 292 7.47 -4.33 -26.05
N LEU A 293 6.50 -3.48 -26.36
CA LEU A 293 6.71 -2.05 -26.60
C LEU A 293 7.86 -1.79 -27.60
N GLU A 294 7.89 -2.56 -28.71
CA GLU A 294 8.94 -2.49 -29.74
C GLU A 294 10.35 -2.88 -29.26
N GLN A 295 10.48 -3.49 -28.07
CA GLN A 295 11.73 -4.01 -27.54
C GLN A 295 11.69 -5.54 -27.43
N THR A 296 12.76 -6.18 -27.88
CA THR A 296 12.96 -7.61 -27.68
C THR A 296 13.34 -7.87 -26.23
N VAL A 297 12.48 -8.59 -25.49
CA VAL A 297 12.69 -8.94 -24.09
C VAL A 297 12.85 -10.45 -23.93
N ARG A 298 13.75 -10.87 -23.04
CA ARG A 298 13.85 -12.27 -22.63
C ARG A 298 12.86 -12.54 -21.51
N THR A 299 11.83 -13.33 -21.77
CA THR A 299 10.72 -13.60 -20.83
C THR A 299 10.38 -15.09 -20.82
N GLN A 300 9.45 -15.51 -19.95
CA GLN A 300 9.03 -16.89 -19.84
C GLN A 300 8.24 -17.35 -21.08
N CYS A 301 8.58 -18.53 -21.60
CA CYS A 301 7.85 -19.16 -22.72
C CYS A 301 6.40 -19.45 -22.36
N ARG A 302 5.52 -19.49 -23.37
CA ARG A 302 4.10 -19.81 -23.17
C ARG A 302 3.90 -21.19 -22.54
N GLU A 303 4.69 -22.20 -22.91
CA GLU A 303 4.60 -23.55 -22.36
C GLU A 303 5.03 -23.61 -20.88
N TYR A 304 6.08 -22.87 -20.51
CA TYR A 304 6.52 -22.76 -19.12
C TYR A 304 5.47 -22.01 -18.27
N ALA A 305 4.95 -20.90 -18.79
CA ALA A 305 3.88 -20.13 -18.17
C ALA A 305 2.61 -20.97 -17.98
N ALA A 306 2.22 -21.76 -18.98
CA ALA A 306 1.06 -22.66 -18.90
C ALA A 306 1.27 -23.77 -17.86
N ALA A 307 2.47 -24.36 -17.82
CA ALA A 307 2.81 -25.38 -16.82
C ALA A 307 2.79 -24.82 -15.40
N TYR A 308 3.30 -23.59 -15.22
CA TYR A 308 3.29 -22.90 -13.94
C TYR A 308 1.86 -22.54 -13.49
N GLN A 309 1.08 -21.87 -14.34
CA GLN A 309 -0.33 -21.55 -14.08
C GLN A 309 -1.14 -22.80 -13.72
N LYS A 310 -0.90 -23.92 -14.42
CA LYS A 310 -1.55 -25.19 -14.12
C LYS A 310 -1.20 -25.71 -12.72
N ARG A 311 0.06 -25.61 -12.29
CA ARG A 311 0.48 -26.00 -10.92
C ARG A 311 -0.03 -25.04 -9.85
N LEU A 312 -0.21 -23.75 -10.19
CA LEU A 312 -0.89 -22.76 -9.33
C LEU A 312 -2.41 -23.00 -9.21
N ALA A 313 -2.97 -23.97 -9.93
CA ALA A 313 -4.36 -24.41 -9.80
C ALA A 313 -5.41 -23.28 -9.90
N GLY A 314 -5.24 -22.35 -10.86
CA GLY A 314 -6.19 -21.27 -11.10
C GLY A 314 -6.04 -20.05 -10.17
N GLN A 315 -5.02 -20.02 -9.32
CA GLN A 315 -4.78 -18.92 -8.37
C GLN A 315 -4.79 -17.52 -9.02
N VAL A 316 -4.15 -17.33 -10.18
CA VAL A 316 -4.05 -16.02 -10.83
C VAL A 316 -5.43 -15.51 -11.24
N GLU A 317 -6.22 -16.34 -11.93
CA GLU A 317 -7.61 -16.03 -12.28
C GLU A 317 -8.45 -15.75 -11.03
N GLN A 318 -8.32 -16.58 -9.99
CA GLN A 318 -9.06 -16.40 -8.74
C GLN A 318 -8.75 -15.05 -8.09
N ARG A 319 -7.47 -14.68 -7.97
CA ARG A 319 -7.07 -13.37 -7.42
C ARG A 319 -7.57 -12.21 -8.28
N MET A 320 -7.57 -12.36 -9.59
CA MET A 320 -8.10 -11.34 -10.52
C MET A 320 -9.62 -11.17 -10.34
N ARG A 321 -10.37 -12.26 -10.23
CA ARG A 321 -11.82 -12.25 -9.96
C ARG A 321 -12.13 -11.59 -8.61
N GLU A 322 -11.39 -11.94 -7.57
CA GLU A 322 -11.52 -11.35 -6.24
C GLU A 322 -11.19 -9.85 -6.26
N ALA A 323 -10.16 -9.43 -7.01
CA ALA A 323 -9.83 -8.02 -7.20
C ALA A 323 -10.97 -7.25 -7.89
N ILE A 324 -11.52 -7.77 -9.00
CA ILE A 324 -12.64 -7.15 -9.73
C ILE A 324 -13.82 -6.92 -8.79
N ARG A 325 -14.19 -7.93 -7.99
CA ARG A 325 -15.29 -7.82 -7.03
C ARG A 325 -14.96 -6.84 -5.91
N ALA A 326 -13.73 -6.85 -5.42
CA ALA A 326 -13.31 -5.97 -4.33
C ALA A 326 -13.29 -4.50 -4.74
N VAL A 327 -12.86 -4.19 -5.97
CA VAL A 327 -12.91 -2.82 -6.51
C VAL A 327 -14.36 -2.33 -6.58
N GLY A 328 -15.27 -3.14 -7.13
CA GLY A 328 -16.69 -2.80 -7.19
C GLY A 328 -17.31 -2.61 -5.81
N SER A 329 -16.97 -3.49 -4.86
CA SER A 329 -17.43 -3.46 -3.46
C SER A 329 -16.91 -2.23 -2.71
N ALA A 330 -15.67 -1.80 -2.96
CA ALA A 330 -15.11 -0.59 -2.36
C ALA A 330 -15.83 0.68 -2.85
N TRP A 331 -16.04 0.80 -4.17
CA TRP A 331 -16.79 1.90 -4.75
C TRP A 331 -18.23 1.95 -4.23
N TYR A 332 -18.90 0.79 -4.22
CA TYR A 332 -20.27 0.64 -3.70
C TYR A 332 -20.36 1.03 -2.23
N THR A 333 -19.47 0.51 -1.39
CA THR A 333 -19.43 0.83 0.04
C THR A 333 -19.21 2.32 0.28
N ALA A 334 -18.29 2.96 -0.45
CA ALA A 334 -18.04 4.39 -0.32
C ALA A 334 -19.26 5.23 -0.69
N TRP A 335 -20.02 4.81 -1.72
CA TRP A 335 -21.25 5.47 -2.13
C TRP A 335 -22.39 5.28 -1.10
N VAL A 336 -22.53 4.08 -0.53
CA VAL A 336 -23.51 3.79 0.53
C VAL A 336 -23.19 4.61 1.79
N ASP A 337 -21.94 4.60 2.26
CA ASP A 337 -21.48 5.35 3.44
C ASP A 337 -21.57 6.89 3.26
N ALA A 338 -21.61 7.35 2.00
CA ALA A 338 -21.85 8.75 1.67
C ALA A 338 -23.33 9.15 1.69
N GLY A 339 -24.24 8.21 1.96
CA GLY A 339 -25.69 8.44 1.96
C GLY A 339 -26.33 8.27 0.58
N GLN A 340 -25.71 7.47 -0.30
CA GLN A 340 -26.21 7.14 -1.64
C GLN A 340 -26.60 8.38 -2.48
N PRO A 341 -25.69 9.36 -2.65
CA PRO A 341 -25.98 10.56 -3.43
C PRO A 341 -26.35 10.21 -4.87
N ASP A 342 -27.32 10.95 -5.42
CA ASP A 342 -27.69 10.84 -6.84
C ASP A 342 -26.52 11.24 -7.74
N LEU A 343 -26.13 10.34 -8.63
CA LEU A 343 -24.99 10.50 -9.55
C LEU A 343 -25.41 10.97 -10.95
N SER A 344 -26.71 11.13 -11.24
CA SER A 344 -27.19 11.35 -12.62
C SER A 344 -26.80 12.72 -13.20
N ASN A 345 -26.58 13.72 -12.33
CA ASN A 345 -26.36 15.13 -12.72
C ASN A 345 -24.98 15.66 -12.26
N LEU A 346 -24.02 14.77 -12.05
CA LEU A 346 -22.67 15.17 -11.66
C LEU A 346 -21.93 15.79 -12.84
N SER A 347 -21.61 17.08 -12.73
CA SER A 347 -20.79 17.80 -13.71
C SER A 347 -19.31 17.58 -13.42
N ILE A 348 -18.55 17.11 -14.40
CA ILE A 348 -17.09 17.04 -14.31
C ILE A 348 -16.55 18.42 -14.67
N LEU A 349 -16.15 19.17 -13.64
CA LEU A 349 -15.51 20.45 -13.83
C LEU A 349 -14.12 20.27 -14.47
N PRO A 350 -13.67 21.20 -15.32
CA PRO A 350 -12.33 21.15 -15.88
C PRO A 350 -11.28 21.24 -14.77
N LEU A 351 -10.09 20.69 -15.03
CA LEU A 351 -8.95 20.83 -14.12
C LEU A 351 -8.64 22.30 -13.86
N THR A 352 -8.43 22.65 -12.60
CA THR A 352 -7.83 23.94 -12.23
C THR A 352 -6.39 24.01 -12.72
N ASP A 353 -5.83 25.22 -12.83
CA ASP A 353 -4.45 25.39 -13.30
C ASP A 353 -3.42 24.74 -12.35
N ALA A 354 -3.72 24.70 -11.05
CA ALA A 354 -2.92 23.98 -10.08
C ALA A 354 -2.88 22.46 -10.36
N GLU A 355 -4.04 21.87 -10.66
CA GLU A 355 -4.16 20.44 -10.92
C GLU A 355 -3.61 20.04 -12.30
N LYS A 356 -3.70 20.94 -13.28
CA LYS A 356 -3.00 20.73 -14.57
C LYS A 356 -1.49 20.70 -14.36
N LYS A 357 -0.97 21.68 -13.62
CA LYS A 357 0.45 21.75 -13.31
C LYS A 357 0.94 20.51 -12.54
N GLU A 358 0.18 20.06 -11.54
CA GLU A 358 0.50 18.83 -10.79
C GLU A 358 0.62 17.62 -11.73
N ARG A 359 -0.33 17.44 -12.65
CA ARG A 359 -0.27 16.36 -13.65
C ARG A 359 0.92 16.49 -14.60
N GLU A 360 1.23 17.69 -15.07
CA GLU A 360 2.38 17.95 -15.95
C GLU A 360 3.71 17.62 -15.25
N ASP A 361 3.83 17.97 -13.96
CA ASP A 361 5.00 17.68 -13.13
C ASP A 361 5.16 16.16 -12.88
N GLU A 362 4.04 15.44 -12.66
CA GLU A 362 4.02 13.98 -12.55
C GLU A 362 4.44 13.30 -13.87
N GLU A 363 3.88 13.70 -15.01
CA GLU A 363 4.25 13.18 -16.33
C GLU A 363 5.71 13.49 -16.70
N ALA A 364 6.20 14.68 -16.34
CA ALA A 364 7.60 15.04 -16.51
C ALA A 364 8.51 14.16 -15.65
N SER A 365 8.10 13.82 -14.43
CA SER A 365 8.84 12.92 -13.53
C SER A 365 8.85 11.48 -14.05
N PHE A 366 7.70 10.98 -14.52
CA PHE A 366 7.58 9.67 -15.15
C PHE A 366 8.51 9.52 -16.36
N ARG A 367 8.53 10.52 -17.26
CA ARG A 367 9.40 10.53 -18.45
C ARG A 367 10.90 10.50 -18.13
N LYS A 368 11.33 10.95 -16.95
CA LYS A 368 12.74 10.87 -16.52
C LYS A 368 13.16 9.44 -16.17
N GLY A 369 12.22 8.54 -15.90
CA GLY A 369 12.50 7.11 -15.69
C GLY A 369 13.14 6.74 -14.35
N VAL A 370 13.37 7.69 -13.44
CA VAL A 370 13.97 7.40 -12.12
C VAL A 370 12.88 7.07 -11.10
N ILE A 371 12.70 5.77 -10.83
CA ILE A 371 11.77 5.28 -9.82
C ILE A 371 12.28 5.66 -8.42
N LYS A 372 11.40 6.18 -7.56
CA LYS A 372 11.67 6.37 -6.13
C LYS A 372 11.05 5.21 -5.34
N GLY A 373 11.75 4.72 -4.31
CA GLY A 373 11.29 3.60 -3.47
C GLY A 373 12.05 2.30 -3.72
N ARG A 374 11.39 1.14 -3.56
CA ARG A 374 12.02 -0.19 -3.78
C ARG A 374 12.47 -0.34 -5.24
N ALA A 375 13.67 -0.89 -5.44
CA ALA A 375 14.21 -1.12 -6.77
C ALA A 375 13.41 -2.21 -7.50
N HIS A 376 12.74 -1.87 -8.59
CA HIS A 376 12.29 -2.87 -9.55
C HIS A 376 13.42 -2.98 -10.58
N GLU A 377 14.36 -3.89 -10.37
CA GLU A 377 15.26 -4.30 -11.44
C GLU A 377 14.41 -5.15 -12.40
N ASN A 378 14.16 -4.60 -13.59
CA ASN A 378 13.57 -5.31 -14.73
C ASN A 378 14.58 -6.28 -15.33
#